data_AF-A0A928F0D7-F1
#
_entry.id   AF-A0A928F0D7-F1
#
_cell.length_a   1.000
_cell.length_b   1.000
_cell.length_c   1.000
_cell.angle_alpha   90.00
_cell.angle_beta   90.00
_cell.angle_gamma   90.00
#
_symmetry.space_group_name_H-M   'P 1'
#
loop_
_entity.id
_entity.type
_entity.pdbx_description
1 polymer ?
#
loop_
_entity_poly.entity_id
_entity_poly.type
_entity_poly.pdbx_seq_one_letter_code
_entity_poly.pdbx_strand_id
1 'polypeptide(L)'
;MRRGRKERCEVLGDYLVTNRATVRAVAAHFGISKSTVHKDVTERLYQKNPTLYAAVKEILDENKSERHLRGGEATRMKYLKKRKGA
;
A
#
# COMPACT_ATOMS: atom_id res chain seq x y z
N MET A 1 29.81 8.91 12.95
CA MET A 1 28.45 8.32 13.04
C MET A 1 27.91 8.09 11.63
N ARG A 2 27.88 6.84 11.13
CA ARG A 2 27.09 6.52 9.93
C ARG A 2 25.63 6.76 10.29
N ARG A 3 25.00 7.83 9.79
CA ARG A 3 23.54 7.97 9.81
C ARG A 3 23.01 6.70 9.15
N GLY A 4 22.45 5.79 9.95
CA GLY A 4 21.90 4.53 9.47
C GLY A 4 20.82 4.87 8.45
N ARG A 5 21.13 4.71 7.17
CA ARG A 5 20.18 4.96 6.09
C ARG A 5 19.09 3.91 6.26
N LYS A 6 17.91 4.30 6.78
CA LYS A 6 16.73 3.43 6.83
C LYS A 6 16.57 2.76 5.47
N GLU A 7 16.44 1.45 5.47
CA GLU A 7 16.29 0.70 4.22
C GLU A 7 14.97 1.10 3.56
N ARG A 8 14.93 1.04 2.22
CA ARG A 8 13.73 1.41 1.46
C ARG A 8 12.47 0.68 1.98
N CYS A 9 12.62 -0.57 2.40
CA CYS A 9 11.55 -1.39 2.95
C CYS A 9 10.93 -0.80 4.22
N GLU A 10 11.76 -0.23 5.11
CA GLU A 10 11.31 0.42 6.34
C GLU A 10 10.59 1.74 6.04
N VAL A 11 11.11 2.53 5.11
CA VAL A 11 10.47 3.78 4.69
C VAL A 11 9.10 3.52 4.06
N LEU A 12 8.99 2.49 3.22
CA LEU A 12 7.72 2.07 2.62
C LEU A 12 6.74 1.54 3.67
N GLY A 13 7.24 0.77 4.64
CA GLY A 13 6.44 0.26 5.76
C GLY A 13 5.89 1.38 6.64
N ASP A 14 6.76 2.29 7.08
CA ASP A 14 6.39 3.47 7.89
C ASP A 14 5.32 4.29 7.16
N TYR A 15 5.54 4.61 5.88
CA TYR A 15 4.58 5.38 5.09
C TYR A 15 3.21 4.68 4.97
N LEU A 16 3.21 3.36 4.79
CA LEU A 16 1.99 2.57 4.67
C LEU A 16 1.17 2.62 5.97
N VAL A 17 1.83 2.47 7.12
CA VAL A 17 1.18 2.53 8.44
C VAL A 17 0.70 3.93 8.76
N THR A 18 1.55 4.95 8.61
CA THR A 18 1.21 6.35 8.92
C THR A 18 0.02 6.86 8.11
N ASN A 19 -0.07 6.49 6.82
CA ASN A 19 -1.13 6.97 5.93
C ASN A 19 -2.28 5.97 5.75
N ARG A 20 -2.22 4.80 6.43
CA ARG A 20 -3.10 3.64 6.20
C ARG A 20 -3.31 3.35 4.70
N ALA A 21 -2.26 3.55 3.91
CA ALA A 21 -2.35 3.60 2.46
C ALA A 21 -2.35 2.19 1.83
N THR A 22 -2.93 2.07 0.64
CA THR A 22 -2.82 0.81 -0.13
C THR A 22 -1.45 0.69 -0.80
N VAL A 23 -1.00 -0.54 -1.05
CA VAL A 23 0.23 -0.82 -1.83
C VAL A 23 0.26 -0.07 -3.18
N ARG A 24 -0.89 0.11 -3.84
CA ARG A 24 -0.98 0.87 -5.10
C ARG A 24 -0.75 2.36 -4.90
N ALA A 25 -1.28 2.93 -3.82
CA ALA A 25 -1.08 4.34 -3.49
C ALA A 25 0.38 4.63 -3.14
N VAL A 26 0.99 3.75 -2.34
CA VAL A 26 2.43 3.84 -2.02
C VAL A 26 3.28 3.70 -3.29
N ALA A 27 2.97 2.72 -4.14
CA ALA A 27 3.66 2.55 -5.43
C ALA A 27 3.60 3.82 -6.30
N ALA A 28 2.41 4.44 -6.40
CA ALA A 28 2.23 5.69 -7.14
C ALA A 28 3.02 6.86 -6.53
N HIS A 29 3.01 6.99 -5.20
CA HIS A 29 3.70 8.06 -4.48
C HIS A 29 5.23 7.96 -4.63
N PHE A 30 5.79 6.76 -4.52
CA PHE A 30 7.24 6.53 -4.61
C PHE A 30 7.74 6.28 -6.04
N GLY A 31 6.85 6.30 -7.05
CA GLY A 31 7.22 6.08 -8.45
C GLY A 31 7.79 4.69 -8.74
N ILE A 32 7.40 3.67 -7.96
CA ILE A 32 7.90 2.30 -8.11
C ILE A 32 6.76 1.33 -8.41
N SER A 33 7.08 0.16 -8.95
CA SER A 33 6.05 -0.82 -9.29
C SER A 33 5.38 -1.38 -8.04
N LYS A 34 4.07 -1.67 -8.13
CA LYS A 34 3.31 -2.35 -7.07
C LYS A 34 4.00 -3.64 -6.62
N SER A 35 4.52 -4.44 -7.55
CA SER A 35 5.20 -5.71 -7.24
C SER A 35 6.50 -5.47 -6.47
N THR A 36 7.23 -4.38 -6.78
CA THR A 36 8.42 -3.97 -6.04
C THR A 36 8.06 -3.59 -4.60
N VAL A 37 7.03 -2.75 -4.41
CA VAL A 37 6.55 -2.41 -3.06
C VAL A 37 6.16 -3.66 -2.30
N HIS A 38 5.37 -4.54 -2.91
CA HIS A 38 4.90 -5.76 -2.28
C HIS A 38 6.07 -6.63 -1.80
N LYS A 39 7.05 -6.94 -2.65
CA LYS A 39 8.24 -7.70 -2.25
C LYS A 39 8.98 -7.03 -1.09
N ASP A 40 9.14 -5.72 -1.14
CA ASP A 40 9.82 -4.98 -0.08
C ASP A 40 9.07 -5.02 1.26
N VAL A 41 7.73 -4.89 1.25
CA VAL A 41 6.94 -4.88 2.50
C VAL A 41 6.56 -6.28 3.00
N THR A 42 6.50 -7.30 2.15
CA THR A 42 6.14 -8.66 2.59
C THR A 42 7.32 -9.58 2.83
N GLU A 43 8.40 -9.46 2.06
CA GLU A 43 9.56 -10.34 2.19
C GLU A 43 10.68 -9.64 2.98
N ARG A 44 11.11 -8.47 2.49
CA ARG A 44 12.30 -7.80 3.05
C ARG A 44 12.03 -7.15 4.40
N LEU A 45 10.87 -6.51 4.55
CA LEU A 45 10.50 -5.85 5.81
C LEU A 45 10.35 -6.87 6.94
N TYR A 46 9.81 -8.05 6.67
CA TYR A 46 9.71 -9.13 7.68
C TYR A 46 11.08 -9.52 8.23
N GLN A 47 12.09 -9.64 7.37
CA GLN A 47 13.46 -10.01 7.77
C GLN A 47 14.18 -8.89 8.55
N LYS A 48 13.82 -7.63 8.31
CA LYS A 48 14.51 -6.46 8.85
C LYS A 48 13.86 -5.91 10.12
N ASN A 49 12.54 -5.78 10.09
CA ASN A 49 11.76 -5.23 11.18
C ASN A 49 10.40 -5.96 11.29
N PRO A 50 10.36 -7.08 12.03
CA PRO A 50 9.14 -7.87 12.24
C PRO A 50 8.01 -7.07 12.91
N THR A 51 8.36 -6.13 13.79
CA THR A 51 7.38 -5.28 14.49
C THR A 51 6.66 -4.36 13.52
N LEU A 52 7.41 -3.68 12.65
CA LEU A 52 6.80 -2.82 11.62
C LEU A 52 6.02 -3.65 10.59
N TYR A 53 6.50 -4.85 10.25
CA TYR A 53 5.78 -5.77 9.40
C TYR A 53 4.40 -6.15 9.97
N ALA A 54 4.29 -6.41 11.28
CA ALA A 54 3.00 -6.74 11.90
C ALA A 54 1.98 -5.61 11.74
N ALA A 55 2.40 -4.37 11.97
CA ALA A 55 1.54 -3.20 11.76
C ALA A 55 1.14 -3.02 10.28
N VAL A 56 2.10 -3.17 9.36
CA VAL A 56 1.82 -3.15 7.91
C VAL A 56 0.82 -4.24 7.52
N LYS A 57 0.97 -5.44 8.09
CA LYS A 57 0.13 -6.60 7.80
C LYS A 57 -1.33 -6.36 8.21
N GLU A 58 -1.57 -5.76 9.37
CA GLU A 58 -2.90 -5.37 9.83
C GLU A 58 -3.56 -4.38 8.84
N ILE A 59 -2.84 -3.32 8.45
CA ILE A 59 -3.34 -2.35 7.46
C ILE A 59 -3.63 -3.00 6.10
N LEU A 60 -2.81 -3.96 5.68
CA LEU A 60 -3.04 -4.69 4.43
C LEU A 60 -4.30 -5.56 4.50
N ASP A 61 -4.55 -6.19 5.65
CA ASP A 61 -5.72 -7.03 5.87
C ASP A 61 -7.00 -6.19 5.99
N GLU A 62 -6.96 -5.03 6.67
CA GLU A 62 -8.02 -4.00 6.64
C GLU A 62 -8.33 -3.56 5.20
N ASN A 63 -7.31 -3.17 4.44
CA ASN A 63 -7.49 -2.75 3.05
C ASN A 63 -8.04 -3.87 2.15
N LYS A 64 -7.73 -5.13 2.47
CA LYS A 64 -8.24 -6.29 1.74
C LYS A 64 -9.71 -6.55 2.09
N SER A 65 -10.11 -6.37 3.34
CA SER A 65 -11.50 -6.49 3.76
C SER A 65 -12.33 -5.40 3.08
N GLU A 66 -11.88 -4.15 3.05
CA GLU A 66 -12.62 -3.03 2.43
C GLU A 66 -12.62 -3.03 0.89
N ARG A 67 -11.77 -3.85 0.25
CA ARG A 67 -11.58 -3.86 -1.20
C ARG A 67 -12.90 -4.04 -1.97
N HIS A 68 -13.82 -4.85 -1.45
CA HIS A 68 -15.10 -5.10 -2.11
C HIS A 68 -15.98 -3.84 -2.16
N LEU A 69 -15.97 -3.03 -1.09
CA LEU A 69 -16.69 -1.74 -1.03
C LEU A 69 -16.16 -0.80 -2.12
N ARG A 70 -14.83 -0.68 -2.20
CA ARG A 70 -14.14 0.15 -3.22
C ARG A 70 -14.38 -0.37 -4.64
N GLY A 71 -14.47 -1.68 -4.83
CA GLY A 71 -14.80 -2.31 -6.12
C GLY A 71 -16.22 -2.03 -6.59
N GLY A 72 -17.19 -2.07 -5.67
CA GLY A 72 -18.58 -1.69 -5.94
C GLY A 72 -18.70 -0.23 -6.36
N GLU A 73 -18.03 0.67 -5.63
CA GLU A 73 -18.00 2.10 -5.98
C GLU A 73 -17.31 2.36 -7.33
N ALA A 74 -16.20 1.69 -7.61
CA ALA A 74 -15.51 1.80 -8.90
C ALA A 74 -16.42 1.42 -10.08
N THR A 75 -17.23 0.37 -9.91
CA THR A 75 -18.20 -0.07 -10.93
C THR A 75 -19.30 0.99 -11.10
N ARG A 76 -19.89 1.47 -10.00
CA ARG A 76 -20.88 2.56 -10.03
C ARG A 76 -20.37 3.78 -10.78
N MET A 77 -19.15 4.23 -10.46
CA MET A 77 -18.51 5.39 -11.09
C MET A 77 -18.25 5.19 -12.58
N LYS A 78 -17.84 3.99 -13.01
CA LYS A 78 -17.65 3.66 -14.44
C LYS A 78 -18.93 3.87 -15.25
N TYR A 79 -20.07 3.37 -14.76
CA TYR A 79 -21.34 3.50 -15.47
C TYR A 79 -21.94 4.91 -15.36
N LEU A 80 -21.75 5.62 -14.25
CA LEU A 80 -22.11 7.04 -14.13
C LEU A 80 -21.34 7.92 -15.13
N LYS A 81 -20.02 7.70 -15.29
CA LYS A 81 -19.22 8.41 -16.30
C LYS A 81 -19.69 8.10 -17.71
N LYS A 82 -20.00 6.83 -18.03
CA LYS A 82 -20.57 6.46 -19.33
C LYS A 82 -21.91 7.13 -19.63
N ARG A 83 -22.77 7.31 -18.61
CA ARG A 83 -24.06 7.99 -18.75
C ARG A 83 -23.96 9.51 -18.89
N LYS A 84 -22.94 10.14 -18.31
CA LYS A 84 -22.71 11.61 -18.38
C LYS A 84 -21.93 12.06 -19.62
N GLY A 85 -21.29 11.13 -20.31
CA GLY A 85 -20.60 11.37 -21.59
C GLY A 85 -21.42 10.95 -22.81
N ALA A 86 -22.73 10.74 -22.63
CA ALA A 86 -23.72 10.49 -23.68
C ALA A 86 -24.70 11.67 -23.74
#